data_AF-A0A9E4H831-F1
#
_entry.id   AF-A0A9E4H831-F1
#
_cell.length_a   1.000
_cell.length_b   1.000
_cell.length_c   1.000
_cell.angle_alpha   90.00
_cell.angle_beta   90.00
_cell.angle_gamma   90.00
#
_symmetry.space_group_name_H-M   'P 1'
#
loop_
_entity.id
_entity.type
_entity.pdbx_description
1 polymer ?
#
loop_
_entity_poly.entity_id
_entity_poly.type
_entity_poly.pdbx_seq_one_letter_code
_entity_poly.pdbx_strand_id
1 'polypeptide(L)' 'DAELMAELADLRYRFNSRGKVLMESKESMRGRGTASPDKADALMLAFLDDDPFSGEQRWMRDLFI' A
#
# COMPACT_ATOMS: atom_id res chain seq x y z
N ASP A 1 10.14 13.87 8.25
CA ASP A 1 10.13 12.67 9.08
C ASP A 1 11.01 11.62 8.42
N ALA A 2 12.15 11.26 9.02
CA ALA A 2 13.16 10.42 8.37
C ALA A 2 12.71 8.95 8.28
N GLU A 3 11.91 8.51 9.26
CA GLU A 3 11.37 7.15 9.33
C GLU A 3 10.34 6.90 8.22
N LEU A 4 9.38 7.81 8.03
CA LEU A 4 8.41 7.74 6.93
C LEU A 4 9.11 7.67 5.55
N MET A 5 10.17 8.45 5.35
CA MET A 5 10.92 8.45 4.09
C MET A 5 11.65 7.13 3.87
N ALA A 6 12.19 6.52 4.92
CA ALA A 6 12.81 5.21 4.85
C ALA A 6 11.78 4.10 4.55
N GLU A 7 10.61 4.14 5.20
CA GLU A 7 9.51 3.19 4.95
C GLU A 7 9.00 3.27 3.49
N LEU A 8 8.82 4.49 2.96
CA LEU A 8 8.41 4.69 1.57
C LEU A 8 9.49 4.26 0.57
N ALA A 9 10.76 4.44 0.91
CA ALA A 9 11.88 4.06 0.04
C ALA A 9 12.13 2.54 0.01
N ASP A 10 11.81 1.80 1.08
CA ASP A 10 11.93 0.33 1.10
C ASP A 10 10.73 -0.39 0.48
N LEU A 11 9.58 0.29 0.35
CA LEU A 11 8.36 -0.30 -0.21
C LEU A 11 8.55 -0.69 -1.68
N ARG A 12 8.32 -1.96 -1.99
CA ARG A 12 8.42 -2.48 -3.36
C ARG A 12 7.04 -2.56 -4.00
N TYR A 13 7.00 -2.38 -5.32
CA TYR A 13 5.81 -2.61 -6.12
C TYR A 13 6.15 -3.39 -7.38
N ARG A 14 5.13 -4.01 -7.96
CA ARG A 14 5.19 -4.72 -9.24
C ARG A 14 3.97 -4.40 -10.08
N PHE A 15 4.03 -4.67 -11.38
CA PHE A 15 2.86 -4.61 -12.24
C PHE A 15 2.29 -6.02 -12.43
N ASN A 16 0.96 -6.18 -12.42
CA ASN A 16 0.35 -7.42 -12.92
C ASN A 16 0.26 -7.42 -14.45
N SER A 17 -0.16 -8.56 -15.00
CA SER A 17 -0.46 -8.75 -16.42
C SER A 17 -1.51 -7.78 -16.99
N ARG A 18 -2.27 -7.09 -16.13
CA ARG A 18 -3.26 -6.07 -16.51
C ARG A 18 -2.71 -4.63 -16.38
N GLY A 19 -1.41 -4.47 -16.13
CA GLY A 19 -0.75 -3.17 -16.00
C GLY A 19 -1.08 -2.42 -14.69
N LYS A 20 -1.74 -3.05 -13.72
CA LYS A 20 -2.03 -2.41 -12.43
C LYS A 20 -0.84 -2.53 -11.49
N VAL A 21 -0.60 -1.48 -10.71
CA VAL A 21 0.38 -1.48 -9.61
C VAL A 21 -0.12 -2.40 -8.49
N LEU A 22 0.74 -3.32 -8.07
CA LEU A 22 0.58 -4.17 -6.90
C LEU A 22 1.69 -3.78 -5.93
N MET A 23 1.30 -3.29 -4.77
CA MET A 23 2.24 -3.09 -3.68
C MET A 23 2.65 -4.43 -3.08
N GLU A 24 3.83 -4.47 -2.49
CA GLU A 24 4.29 -5.61 -1.70
C GLU A 24 3.37 -5.86 -0.50
N SER A 25 3.17 -7.13 -0.14
CA SER A 25 2.36 -7.49 1.02
C SER A 25 3.16 -7.37 2.32
N LYS A 26 2.45 -7.13 3.44
CA LYS A 26 3.05 -7.09 4.78
C LYS A 26 3.81 -8.38 5.14
N GLU A 27 3.34 -9.52 4.65
CA GLU A 27 4.00 -10.82 4.86
C GLU A 27 5.35 -10.89 4.12
N SER A 28 5.40 -10.41 2.87
CA SER A 28 6.65 -10.33 2.10
C SER A 28 7.66 -9.43 2.80
N MET A 29 7.23 -8.27 3.31
CA MET A 29 8.10 -7.38 4.07
C MET A 29 8.64 -8.02 5.35
N ARG A 30 7.79 -8.72 6.12
CA ARG A 30 8.23 -9.49 7.30
C ARG A 30 9.21 -10.60 6.93
N GLY A 31 8.99 -11.29 5.82
CA GLY A 31 9.89 -12.32 5.30
C GLY A 31 11.28 -11.79 4.93
N ARG A 32 11.39 -10.50 4.58
CA ARG A 32 12.67 -9.82 4.31
C ARG A 32 13.37 -9.26 5.57
N GLY A 33 12.76 -9.42 6.75
CA GLY A 33 13.28 -8.87 8.01
C GLY A 33 13.09 -7.35 8.15
N THR A 34 12.29 -6.75 7.27
CA THR A 34 11.92 -5.33 7.32
C THR A 34 10.64 -5.15 8.15
N ALA A 35 10.63 -4.16 9.04
CA ALA A 35 9.45 -3.85 9.85
C ALA A 35 8.26 -3.44 8.96
N SER A 36 7.05 -3.60 9.49
CA SER A 36 5.82 -3.14 8.83
C SER A 36 5.88 -1.61 8.63
N PRO A 37 5.52 -1.08 7.44
CA PRO A 37 5.62 0.35 7.14
C PRO A 37 4.40 1.10 7.67
N ASP A 38 4.30 1.17 9.00
CA ASP A 38 3.08 1.61 9.67
C ASP A 38 2.78 3.10 9.44
N LYS A 39 3.79 3.95 9.25
CA LYS A 39 3.59 5.38 8.92
C LYS A 39 3.19 5.58 7.47
N ALA A 40 3.77 4.81 6.54
CA ALA A 40 3.37 4.85 5.14
C ALA A 40 1.91 4.37 4.96
N ASP A 41 1.51 3.32 5.67
CA ASP A 41 0.12 2.85 5.70
C ASP A 41 -0.83 3.90 6.26
N ALA A 42 -0.46 4.54 7.38
CA ALA A 42 -1.24 5.62 7.97
C ALA A 42 -1.39 6.82 7.02
N LEU A 43 -0.33 7.16 6.29
CA LEU A 43 -0.36 8.20 5.25
C LEU A 43 -1.33 7.81 4.13
N MET A 44 -1.23 6.59 3.61
CA MET A 44 -2.13 6.11 2.56
C MET A 44 -3.59 6.18 2.99
N LEU A 45 -3.92 5.76 4.22
CA LEU A 45 -5.27 5.84 4.76
C LEU A 45 -5.77 7.29 4.91
N ALA A 46 -4.89 8.23 5.21
CA ALA A 46 -5.24 9.65 5.29
C ALA A 46 -5.58 10.27 3.93
N PHE A 47 -5.09 9.70 2.83
CA PHE A 47 -5.40 10.09 1.45
C PHE A 47 -6.46 9.20 0.79
N LEU A 48 -7.01 8.22 1.53
CA LEU A 48 -8.08 7.38 1.02
C LEU A 48 -9.36 8.22 0.93
N ASP A 49 -9.80 8.50 -0.29
CA ASP A 49 -11.09 9.17 -0.53
C ASP A 49 -12.23 8.19 -0.24
N ASP A 50 -12.87 8.34 0.93
CA ASP A 50 -14.09 7.61 1.28
C ASP A 50 -15.33 8.34 0.74
N ASP A 51 -15.32 8.70 -0.55
CA ASP A 51 -16.52 9.24 -1.20
C ASP A 51 -17.49 8.08 -1.49
N PRO A 52 -18.62 7.98 -0.77
CA PRO A 52 -19.59 6.90 -0.94
C PRO A 52 -20.32 6.95 -2.30
N PHE A 53 -20.16 8.03 -3.07
CA PHE A 53 -20.72 8.20 -4.41
C PHE A 53 -19.71 7.98 -5.55
N SER A 54 -18.43 7.75 -5.24
CA SER A 54 -17.44 7.40 -6.25
C SER A 54 -17.67 5.96 -6.73
N GLY A 55 -18.37 5.83 -7.87
CA GLY A 55 -18.75 4.56 -8.50
C GLY A 55 -17.59 3.63 -8.93
N GLU A 56 -16.35 3.91 -8.52
CA GLU A 56 -15.13 3.18 -8.90
C GLU A 56 -14.44 2.41 -7.77
N GLN A 57 -14.94 2.41 -6.53
CA GLN A 57 -14.21 1.86 -5.37
C GLN A 57 -14.27 0.33 -5.17
N ARG A 58 -14.64 -0.45 -6.20
CA ARG A 58 -14.68 -1.93 -6.06
C ARG A 58 -13.28 -2.56 -6.05
N TRP A 59 -12.27 -1.93 -6.67
CA TRP A 59 -10.95 -2.55 -6.87
C TRP A 59 -10.00 -2.43 -5.66
N MET A 60 -10.30 -1.57 -4.67
CA MET A 60 -9.47 -1.42 -3.47
C MET A 60 -9.79 -2.44 -2.38
N ARG A 61 -11.03 -2.97 -2.31
CA ARG A 61 -11.40 -4.03 -1.34
C ARG A 61 -10.67 -5.35 -1.61
N ASP A 62 -10.37 -5.65 -2.87
CA ASP A 62 -9.72 -6.89 -3.29
C ASP A 62 -8.17 -6.82 -3.21
N LEU A 63 -7.60 -5.67 -2.83
CA LEU A 63 -6.15 -5.49 -2.73
C LEU A 63 -5.60 -5.71 -1.30
N PHE A 64 -6.48 -5.70 -0.30
CA PHE A 64 -6.13 -5.74 1.13
C PHE A 64 -6.75 -6.90 1.92
N ILE A 65 -7.45 -7.84 1.25
CA ILE A 65 -7.95 -9.10 1.84
C ILE A 65 -7.29 -10.28 1.13
#